data_AF-A0AAA9ZX63-F1
#
_entry.id   AF-A0AAA9ZX63-F1
#
_cell.length_a   1.000
_cell.length_b   1.000
_cell.length_c   1.000
_cell.angle_alpha   90.00
_cell.angle_beta   90.00
_cell.angle_gamma   90.00
#
_symmetry.space_group_name_H-M   'P 1'
#
loop_
_entity.id
_entity.type
_entity.pdbx_description
1 polymer ?
#
loop_
_entity_poly.entity_id
_entity_poly.type
_entity_poly.pdbx_seq_one_letter_code
_entity_poly.pdbx_strand_id
1 'polypeptide(L)'
;MSLVNQVKSKLLAREYKDVFMLLRSAENEVLLQTESMEMVSALVDTLIEARTLNEAKLLSLSEDLLKLVVEKCLPQEVLLELLEKVETTKDDEIFTSLLKVLQVALLRLNESKVRTLEWSLNTILSYINSIQLPDYVSKVGTDEEKLLECDETIRRVLLLYMTILLFLEPIWKTLNSNDIIFKTTSATRKNVVICFILQLIGNHLIYLDVQHKPCKTTDAGVPEDDVVYNQSMGPAGAATLDKRRPDIRDELGYIAPPNRKLPPVPGSNYNTCDRVKRGTVISKYRMG
;
A
#
# COMPACT_ATOMS: atom_id res chain seq x y z
N MET A 1 5.34 -12.50 45.28
CA MET A 1 5.33 -12.93 43.86
C MET A 1 5.23 -11.68 43.02
N SER A 2 6.08 -11.53 42.01
CA SER A 2 6.01 -10.40 41.05
C SER A 2 4.61 -10.30 40.44
N LEU A 3 4.13 -9.07 40.23
CA LEU A 3 2.81 -8.81 39.65
C LEU A 3 2.76 -9.34 38.21
N VAL A 4 3.86 -9.19 37.46
CA VAL A 4 4.03 -9.72 36.11
C VAL A 4 3.78 -11.22 36.05
N ASN A 5 4.29 -11.99 37.02
CA ASN A 5 4.10 -13.45 37.03
C ASN A 5 2.64 -13.86 37.29
N GLN A 6 1.90 -13.07 38.08
CA GLN A 6 0.47 -13.29 38.31
C GLN A 6 -0.35 -12.92 37.07
N VAL A 7 0.04 -11.85 36.37
CA VAL A 7 -0.59 -11.47 35.11
C VAL A 7 -0.32 -12.52 34.04
N LYS A 8 0.93 -12.98 33.87
CA LYS A 8 1.28 -14.06 32.94
C LYS A 8 0.50 -15.34 33.21
N SER A 9 0.40 -15.78 34.47
CA SER A 9 -0.35 -17.00 34.80
C SER A 9 -1.85 -16.86 34.50
N LYS A 10 -2.45 -15.70 34.77
CA LYS A 10 -3.87 -15.44 34.47
C LYS A 10 -4.14 -15.25 32.97
N LEU A 11 -3.18 -14.71 32.21
CA LEU A 11 -3.25 -14.63 30.76
C LEU A 11 -3.23 -16.03 30.14
N LEU A 12 -2.35 -16.92 30.61
CA LEU A 12 -2.32 -18.33 30.20
C LEU A 12 -3.61 -19.07 30.58
N ALA A 13 -4.19 -18.76 31.73
CA ALA A 13 -5.48 -19.30 32.17
C ALA A 13 -6.71 -18.70 31.44
N ARG A 14 -6.50 -17.73 30.52
CA ARG A 14 -7.55 -16.98 29.81
C ARG A 14 -8.50 -16.21 30.75
N GLU A 15 -8.05 -15.84 31.95
CA GLU A 15 -8.81 -15.11 32.96
C GLU A 15 -8.69 -13.58 32.78
N TYR A 16 -9.04 -13.07 31.59
CA TYR A 16 -8.79 -11.66 31.23
C TYR A 16 -9.51 -10.65 32.14
N LYS A 17 -10.70 -10.99 32.65
CA LYS A 17 -11.44 -10.11 33.59
C LYS A 17 -10.66 -9.89 34.87
N ASP A 18 -10.00 -10.93 35.36
CA ASP A 18 -9.19 -10.84 36.58
C ASP A 18 -7.93 -10.02 36.32
N VAL A 19 -7.32 -10.14 35.14
CA VAL A 19 -6.20 -9.29 34.74
C VAL A 19 -6.62 -7.81 34.73
N PHE A 20 -7.78 -7.47 34.18
CA PHE A 20 -8.31 -6.11 34.22
C PHE A 20 -8.52 -5.60 35.65
N MET A 21 -9.09 -6.43 36.54
CA MET A 21 -9.30 -6.08 37.94
C MET A 21 -7.97 -5.88 38.68
N LEU A 22 -6.99 -6.73 38.42
CA LEU A 22 -5.65 -6.64 39.00
C LEU A 22 -4.89 -5.40 38.56
N LEU A 23 -4.99 -5.03 37.27
CA LEU A 23 -4.34 -3.83 36.74
C LEU A 23 -5.07 -2.55 37.16
N ARG A 24 -6.36 -2.61 37.50
CA ARG A 24 -7.13 -1.46 37.97
C ARG A 24 -6.93 -1.15 39.45
N SER A 25 -6.53 -2.10 40.28
CA SER A 25 -6.37 -1.87 41.72
C SER A 25 -5.28 -0.83 42.02
N ALA A 26 -5.55 0.06 42.99
CA ALA A 26 -4.61 1.11 43.40
C ALA A 26 -3.40 0.53 44.16
N GLU A 27 -3.56 -0.60 44.83
CA GLU A 27 -2.51 -1.29 45.57
C GLU A 27 -1.38 -1.78 44.65
N ASN A 28 -1.73 -2.15 43.41
CA ASN A 28 -0.78 -2.66 42.42
C ASN A 28 -0.14 -1.54 41.59
N GLU A 29 -0.53 -0.28 41.76
CA GLU A 29 -0.05 0.83 40.92
C GLU A 29 1.46 1.07 41.12
N VAL A 30 1.94 0.98 42.36
CA VAL A 30 3.37 1.12 42.69
C VAL A 30 4.20 -0.03 42.10
N LEU A 31 3.67 -1.26 42.15
CA LEU A 31 4.31 -2.43 41.56
C LEU A 31 4.32 -2.35 40.03
N LEU A 32 3.24 -1.85 39.44
CA LEU A 32 3.11 -1.66 38.00
C LEU A 32 4.10 -0.62 37.46
N GLN A 33 4.35 0.45 38.22
CA GLN A 33 5.38 1.44 37.88
C GLN A 33 6.80 0.87 38.00
N THR A 34 7.04 -0.07 38.91
CA THR A 34 8.35 -0.69 39.11
C THR A 34 8.65 -1.77 38.06
N GLU A 35 7.64 -2.54 37.65
CA GLU A 35 7.77 -3.65 36.70
C GLU A 35 7.24 -3.27 35.29
N SER A 36 7.36 -2.00 34.91
CA SER A 36 6.66 -1.44 33.74
C SER A 36 7.08 -2.08 32.40
N MET A 37 8.39 -2.26 32.18
CA MET A 37 8.94 -2.87 30.96
C MET A 37 8.56 -4.35 30.84
N GLU A 38 8.70 -5.09 31.93
CA GLU A 38 8.35 -6.52 31.96
C GLU A 38 6.86 -6.75 31.72
N MET A 39 6.00 -5.86 32.24
CA MET A 39 4.56 -5.90 32.01
C MET A 39 4.21 -5.63 30.55
N VAL A 40 4.82 -4.60 29.95
CA VAL A 40 4.63 -4.28 28.53
C VAL A 40 5.09 -5.46 27.66
N SER A 41 6.28 -6.02 27.90
CA SER A 41 6.75 -7.18 27.13
C SER A 41 5.79 -8.36 27.25
N ALA A 42 5.32 -8.69 28.46
CA ALA A 42 4.40 -9.80 28.67
C ALA A 42 3.09 -9.65 27.88
N LEU A 43 2.54 -8.43 27.84
CA LEU A 43 1.33 -8.14 27.09
C LEU A 43 1.56 -8.10 25.58
N VAL A 44 2.71 -7.61 25.11
CA VAL A 44 3.10 -7.67 23.70
C VAL A 44 3.29 -9.12 23.24
N ASP A 45 3.91 -9.96 24.06
CA ASP A 45 4.07 -11.39 23.76
C ASP A 45 2.70 -12.08 23.64
N THR A 46 1.74 -11.71 24.50
CA THR A 46 0.35 -12.18 24.42
C THR A 46 -0.35 -11.69 23.15
N LEU A 47 -0.08 -10.45 22.73
CA LEU A 47 -0.61 -9.87 21.49
C LEU A 47 -0.05 -10.59 20.25
N ILE A 48 1.24 -10.95 20.27
CA ILE A 48 1.87 -11.77 19.23
C ILE A 48 1.25 -13.18 19.21
N GLU A 49 1.05 -13.80 20.37
CA GLU A 49 0.37 -15.11 20.48
C GLU A 49 -1.07 -15.06 19.95
N ALA A 50 -1.81 -13.99 20.26
CA ALA A 50 -3.16 -13.79 19.75
C ALA A 50 -3.22 -13.75 18.23
N ARG A 51 -2.20 -13.11 17.64
CA ARG A 51 -2.03 -13.02 16.18
C ARG A 51 -1.67 -14.37 15.58
N THR A 52 -0.77 -15.13 16.18
CA THR A 52 -0.41 -16.48 15.67
C THR A 52 -1.58 -17.45 15.73
N LEU A 53 -2.44 -17.31 16.75
CA LEU A 53 -3.67 -18.10 16.91
C LEU A 53 -4.86 -17.57 16.10
N ASN A 54 -4.73 -16.44 15.40
CA ASN A 54 -5.81 -15.74 14.68
C ASN A 54 -7.07 -15.47 15.54
N GLU A 55 -6.90 -15.27 16.84
CA GLU A 55 -7.99 -14.96 17.76
C GLU A 55 -8.24 -13.43 17.83
N ALA A 56 -9.09 -12.90 16.94
CA ALA A 56 -9.37 -11.46 16.85
C ALA A 56 -9.83 -10.82 18.19
N LYS A 57 -10.57 -11.57 19.01
CA LYS A 57 -11.01 -11.11 20.34
C LYS A 57 -9.81 -10.90 21.27
N LEU A 58 -8.88 -11.85 21.30
CA LEU A 58 -7.69 -11.77 22.15
C LEU A 58 -6.77 -10.63 21.70
N LEU A 59 -6.66 -10.39 20.39
CA LEU A 59 -5.91 -9.27 19.85
C LEU A 59 -6.48 -7.93 20.34
N SER A 60 -7.80 -7.72 20.20
CA SER A 60 -8.42 -6.48 20.72
C SER A 60 -8.30 -6.32 22.24
N LEU A 61 -8.41 -7.41 23.00
CA LEU A 61 -8.25 -7.39 24.46
C LEU A 61 -6.82 -7.04 24.88
N SER A 62 -5.82 -7.59 24.18
CA SER A 62 -4.41 -7.29 24.46
C SER A 62 -4.06 -5.83 24.12
N GLU A 63 -4.63 -5.25 23.06
CA GLU A 63 -4.54 -3.81 22.79
C GLU A 63 -5.10 -2.97 23.95
N ASP A 64 -6.28 -3.34 24.48
CA ASP A 64 -6.93 -2.60 25.55
C ASP A 64 -6.19 -2.73 26.88
N LEU A 65 -5.64 -3.92 27.17
CA LEU A 65 -4.77 -4.15 28.33
C LEU A 65 -3.47 -3.34 28.22
N LEU A 66 -2.85 -3.30 27.04
CA LEU A 66 -1.66 -2.49 26.80
C LEU A 66 -1.95 -1.00 27.03
N LYS A 67 -3.03 -0.46 26.47
CA LYS A 67 -3.43 0.94 26.70
C LYS A 67 -3.64 1.23 28.19
N LEU A 68 -4.31 0.35 28.92
CA LEU A 68 -4.52 0.50 30.36
C LEU A 68 -3.21 0.53 31.15
N VAL A 69 -2.26 -0.35 30.83
CA VAL A 69 -0.93 -0.36 31.47
C VAL A 69 -0.17 0.91 31.14
N VAL A 70 -0.18 1.32 29.87
CA VAL A 70 0.46 2.55 29.41
C VAL A 70 -0.11 3.79 30.09
N GLU A 71 -1.38 3.83 30.50
CA GLU A 71 -1.94 4.96 31.24
C GLU A 71 -1.40 5.10 32.67
N LYS A 72 -0.99 4.00 33.30
CA LYS A 72 -0.58 3.94 34.71
C LYS A 72 0.93 3.91 34.93
N CYS A 73 1.68 3.39 33.96
CA CYS A 73 3.13 3.24 34.04
C CYS A 73 3.89 4.55 33.80
N LEU A 74 5.19 4.52 34.10
CA LEU A 74 6.14 5.58 33.76
C LEU A 74 6.31 5.68 32.23
N PRO A 75 6.01 6.85 31.61
CA PRO A 75 6.04 6.99 30.15
C PRO A 75 7.40 6.65 29.53
N GLN A 76 8.54 6.95 30.18
CA GLN A 76 9.85 6.74 29.56
C GLN A 76 10.20 5.26 29.40
N GLU A 77 9.97 4.45 30.44
CA GLU A 77 10.28 3.01 30.41
C GLU A 77 9.39 2.27 29.43
N VAL A 78 8.09 2.58 29.46
CA VAL A 78 7.10 2.04 28.51
C VAL A 78 7.48 2.36 27.07
N LEU A 79 7.89 3.60 26.79
CA LEU A 79 8.28 4.00 25.44
C LEU A 79 9.51 3.24 24.96
N LEU A 80 10.52 3.03 25.80
CA LEU A 80 11.71 2.28 25.42
C LEU A 80 11.36 0.85 25.01
N GLU A 81 10.59 0.16 25.85
CA GLU A 81 10.14 -1.21 25.56
C GLU A 81 9.28 -1.26 24.28
N LEU A 82 8.33 -0.33 24.13
CA LEU A 82 7.49 -0.26 22.93
C LEU A 82 8.32 0.00 21.67
N LEU A 83 9.32 0.87 21.71
CA LEU A 83 10.17 1.17 20.56
C LEU A 83 11.01 -0.04 20.15
N GLU A 84 11.55 -0.79 21.12
CA GLU A 84 12.25 -2.05 20.83
C GLU A 84 11.33 -3.06 20.14
N LYS A 85 10.09 -3.20 20.61
CA LYS A 85 9.10 -4.11 19.98
C LYS A 85 8.67 -3.63 18.59
N VAL A 86 8.56 -2.32 18.37
CA VAL A 86 8.25 -1.74 17.05
C VAL A 86 9.41 -1.93 16.06
N GLU A 87 10.65 -1.84 16.51
CA GLU A 87 11.83 -2.06 15.65
C GLU A 87 12.02 -3.53 15.27
N THR A 88 11.63 -4.45 16.15
CA THR A 88 11.82 -5.90 15.95
C THR A 88 10.68 -6.59 15.21
N THR A 89 9.47 -6.03 15.22
CA THR A 89 8.33 -6.63 14.52
C THR A 89 8.47 -6.55 13.00
N LYS A 90 7.91 -7.54 12.30
CA LYS A 90 7.78 -7.57 10.83
C LYS A 90 6.34 -7.73 10.35
N ASP A 91 5.42 -7.94 11.28
CA ASP A 91 3.99 -8.10 11.01
C ASP A 91 3.30 -6.74 11.10
N ASP A 92 2.58 -6.36 10.05
CA ASP A 92 1.99 -5.04 9.88
C ASP A 92 0.86 -4.77 10.88
N GLU A 93 0.13 -5.81 11.29
CA GLU A 93 -0.96 -5.70 12.25
C GLU A 93 -0.44 -5.59 13.68
N ILE A 94 0.64 -6.32 14.02
CA ILE A 94 1.37 -6.11 15.28
C ILE A 94 1.92 -4.68 15.31
N PHE A 95 2.57 -4.25 14.23
CA PHE A 95 3.07 -2.88 14.10
C PHE A 95 1.95 -1.85 14.30
N THR A 96 0.81 -2.02 13.63
CA THR A 96 -0.36 -1.15 13.76
C THR A 96 -0.91 -1.13 15.19
N SER A 97 -0.96 -2.29 15.86
CA SER A 97 -1.42 -2.40 17.24
C SER A 97 -0.48 -1.66 18.20
N LEU A 98 0.83 -1.84 18.02
CA LEU A 98 1.86 -1.14 18.80
C LEU A 98 1.84 0.36 18.56
N LEU A 99 1.57 0.83 17.33
CA LEU A 99 1.41 2.25 17.03
C LEU A 99 0.27 2.89 17.84
N LYS A 100 -0.89 2.21 17.97
CA LYS A 100 -2.00 2.72 18.79
C LYS A 100 -1.59 2.89 20.26
N VAL A 101 -0.83 1.95 20.80
CA VAL A 101 -0.35 2.00 22.19
C VAL A 101 0.72 3.08 22.35
N LEU A 102 1.64 3.17 21.39
CA LEU A 102 2.68 4.21 21.33
C LEU A 102 2.07 5.61 21.28
N GLN A 103 0.95 5.79 20.56
CA GLN A 103 0.23 7.06 20.50
C GLN A 103 -0.21 7.52 21.89
N VAL A 104 -0.82 6.61 22.67
CA VAL A 104 -1.25 6.89 24.05
C VAL A 104 -0.04 7.27 24.92
N ALA A 105 1.08 6.54 24.79
CA ALA A 105 2.30 6.82 25.53
C ALA A 105 2.89 8.21 25.19
N LEU A 106 2.94 8.58 23.91
CA LEU A 106 3.48 9.86 23.44
C LEU A 106 2.61 11.07 23.81
N LEU A 107 1.29 10.88 23.88
CA LEU A 107 0.37 11.94 24.32
C LEU A 107 0.52 12.26 25.81
N ARG A 108 0.99 11.31 26.63
CA ARG A 108 1.31 11.53 28.06
C ARG A 108 2.66 12.25 28.27
N LEU A 109 3.52 12.34 27.25
CA LEU A 109 4.81 13.00 27.38
C LEU A 109 4.67 14.53 27.46
N ASN A 110 5.43 15.12 28.38
CA ASN A 110 5.58 16.57 28.49
C ASN A 110 6.26 17.20 27.26
N GLU A 111 6.05 18.51 27.09
CA GLU A 111 6.55 19.26 25.93
C GLU A 111 8.08 19.30 25.81
N SER A 112 8.80 19.11 26.92
CA SER A 112 10.26 19.18 26.99
C SER A 112 10.97 17.96 26.39
N LYS A 113 10.27 16.83 26.17
CA LYS A 113 10.87 15.57 25.69
C LYS A 113 10.81 15.43 24.17
N VAL A 114 11.29 16.46 23.47
CA VAL A 114 11.31 16.53 22.00
C VAL A 114 12.08 15.36 21.38
N ARG A 115 13.23 14.99 21.97
CA ARG A 115 14.07 13.89 21.48
C ARG A 115 13.37 12.52 21.51
N THR A 116 12.54 12.27 22.52
CA THR A 116 11.81 11.00 22.63
C THR A 116 10.78 10.86 21.51
N LEU A 117 10.11 11.97 21.17
CA LEU A 117 9.23 12.02 20.01
C LEU A 117 10.01 11.77 18.71
N GLU A 118 11.15 12.44 18.54
CA GLU A 118 12.01 12.27 17.37
C GLU A 118 12.48 10.82 17.19
N TRP A 119 12.98 10.18 18.25
CA TRP A 119 13.36 8.77 18.22
C TRP A 119 12.19 7.87 17.84
N SER A 120 11.00 8.13 18.42
CA SER A 120 9.81 7.34 18.12
C SER A 120 9.42 7.44 16.64
N LEU A 121 9.43 8.65 16.08
CA LEU A 121 9.12 8.87 14.67
C LEU A 121 10.20 8.27 13.75
N ASN A 122 11.47 8.32 14.14
CA ASN A 122 12.55 7.69 13.37
C ASN A 122 12.45 6.15 13.37
N THR A 123 12.03 5.53 14.47
CA THR A 123 11.76 4.07 14.49
C THR A 123 10.63 3.70 13.53
N ILE A 124 9.55 4.49 13.51
CA ILE A 124 8.44 4.32 12.55
C ILE A 124 8.94 4.49 11.11
N LEU A 125 9.75 5.52 10.85
CA LEU A 125 10.32 5.77 9.53
C LEU A 125 11.21 4.60 9.07
N SER A 126 12.04 4.08 9.97
CA SER A 126 12.91 2.92 9.71
C SER A 126 12.09 1.69 9.31
N TYR A 127 10.98 1.43 10.01
CA TYR A 127 10.09 0.32 9.70
C TYR A 127 9.55 0.42 8.26
N ILE A 128 8.99 1.57 7.86
CA ILE A 128 8.46 1.75 6.50
C ILE A 128 9.58 1.63 5.48
N ASN A 129 10.72 2.29 5.72
CA ASN A 129 11.87 2.28 4.81
C ASN A 129 12.52 0.90 4.65
N SER A 130 12.24 -0.04 5.56
CA SER A 130 12.68 -1.42 5.41
C SER A 130 11.93 -2.17 4.29
N ILE A 131 10.75 -1.69 3.90
CA ILE A 131 9.92 -2.29 2.85
C ILE A 131 10.54 -1.99 1.49
N GLN A 132 10.98 -3.03 0.79
CA GLN A 132 11.54 -2.90 -0.55
C GLN A 132 10.42 -2.70 -1.57
N LEU A 133 10.48 -1.60 -2.32
CA LEU A 133 9.59 -1.39 -3.45
C LEU A 133 10.00 -2.28 -4.63
N PRO A 134 9.04 -2.74 -5.45
CA PRO A 134 9.37 -3.49 -6.66
C PRO A 134 10.24 -2.69 -7.64
N ASP A 135 11.21 -3.35 -8.27
CA ASP A 135 12.21 -2.71 -9.16
C ASP A 135 11.58 -1.93 -10.33
N TYR A 136 10.41 -2.36 -10.78
CA TYR A 136 9.70 -1.75 -11.90
C TYR A 136 9.13 -0.37 -11.56
N VAL A 137 8.91 -0.05 -10.28
CA VAL A 137 8.37 1.25 -9.83
C VAL A 137 9.20 2.43 -10.33
N SER A 138 10.53 2.25 -10.45
CA SER A 138 11.44 3.27 -10.99
C SER A 138 11.40 3.42 -12.53
N LYS A 139 10.73 2.49 -13.22
CA LYS A 139 10.76 2.32 -14.69
C LYS A 139 9.39 2.44 -15.34
N VAL A 140 8.32 2.53 -14.55
CA VAL A 140 6.94 2.62 -15.06
C VAL A 140 6.76 3.95 -15.79
N GLY A 141 6.25 3.89 -17.01
CA GLY A 141 5.82 5.07 -17.77
C GLY A 141 4.38 5.45 -17.45
N THR A 142 3.98 6.67 -17.77
CA THR A 142 2.69 7.31 -17.41
C THR A 142 1.42 6.51 -17.74
N ASP A 143 1.48 5.54 -18.65
CA ASP A 143 0.30 4.77 -19.09
C ASP A 143 0.13 3.44 -18.34
N GLU A 144 1.14 2.97 -17.60
CA GLU A 144 1.12 1.70 -16.83
C GLU A 144 1.04 1.92 -15.31
N GLU A 145 0.99 3.17 -14.84
CA GLU A 145 0.97 3.56 -13.42
C GLU A 145 -0.28 3.09 -12.67
N LYS A 146 -1.43 2.96 -13.35
CA LYS A 146 -2.65 2.39 -12.75
C LYS A 146 -2.46 0.93 -12.28
N LEU A 147 -1.50 0.22 -12.85
CA LEU A 147 -1.17 -1.16 -12.45
C LEU A 147 -0.36 -1.18 -11.13
N LEU A 148 0.23 -0.06 -10.73
CA LEU A 148 0.99 0.06 -9.47
C LEU A 148 0.09 -0.07 -8.24
N GLU A 149 -1.12 0.50 -8.28
CA GLU A 149 -2.06 0.41 -7.15
C GLU A 149 -2.57 -1.02 -6.92
N CYS A 150 -2.51 -1.86 -7.95
CA CYS A 150 -2.86 -3.27 -7.86
C CYS A 150 -1.77 -4.12 -7.17
N ASP A 151 -0.53 -3.63 -7.10
CA ASP A 151 0.57 -4.36 -6.47
C ASP A 151 0.39 -4.49 -4.95
N GLU A 152 0.61 -5.70 -4.44
CA GLU A 152 0.48 -6.03 -3.03
C GLU A 152 1.39 -5.19 -2.14
N THR A 153 2.62 -4.95 -2.59
CA THR A 153 3.63 -4.19 -1.83
C THR A 153 3.28 -2.71 -1.80
N ILE A 154 2.85 -2.16 -2.93
CA ILE A 154 2.46 -0.76 -3.04
C ILE A 154 1.22 -0.49 -2.18
N ARG A 155 0.20 -1.36 -2.27
CA ARG A 155 -0.99 -1.25 -1.42
C ARG A 155 -0.67 -1.39 0.07
N ARG A 156 0.23 -2.32 0.42
CA ARG A 156 0.73 -2.49 1.79
C ARG A 156 1.35 -1.19 2.30
N VAL A 157 2.25 -0.59 1.51
CA VAL A 157 2.87 0.70 1.85
C VAL A 157 1.79 1.78 2.02
N LEU A 158 0.89 1.95 1.06
CA LEU A 158 -0.20 2.94 1.14
C LEU A 158 -1.06 2.78 2.39
N LEU A 159 -1.40 1.54 2.77
CA LEU A 159 -2.16 1.26 3.98
C LEU A 159 -1.38 1.66 5.25
N LEU A 160 -0.07 1.38 5.29
CA LEU A 160 0.78 1.80 6.40
C LEU A 160 0.90 3.33 6.50
N TYR A 161 0.97 4.04 5.37
CA TYR A 161 0.93 5.51 5.37
C TYR A 161 -0.38 6.03 5.97
N MET A 162 -1.53 5.47 5.57
CA MET A 162 -2.82 5.83 6.16
C MET A 162 -2.85 5.60 7.68
N THR A 163 -2.36 4.44 8.13
CA THR A 163 -2.24 4.12 9.57
C THR A 163 -1.36 5.13 10.31
N ILE A 164 -0.25 5.55 9.71
CA ILE A 164 0.66 6.53 10.31
C ILE A 164 0.05 7.93 10.36
N LEU A 165 -0.72 8.31 9.34
CA LEU A 165 -1.47 9.58 9.36
C LEU A 165 -2.50 9.60 10.49
N LEU A 166 -3.24 8.50 10.67
CA LEU A 166 -4.17 8.33 11.81
C LEU A 166 -3.43 8.36 13.16
N PHE A 167 -2.22 7.78 13.21
CA PHE A 167 -1.36 7.84 14.39
C PHE A 167 -0.91 9.29 14.70
N LEU A 168 -0.54 10.07 13.69
CA LEU A 168 -0.07 11.44 13.86
C LEU A 168 -1.17 12.44 14.21
N GLU A 169 -2.41 12.19 13.77
CA GLU A 169 -3.52 13.15 13.91
C GLU A 169 -3.70 13.73 15.32
N PRO A 170 -3.84 12.94 16.39
CA PRO A 170 -4.00 13.50 17.73
C PRO A 170 -2.74 14.18 18.24
N ILE A 171 -1.55 13.69 17.87
CA ILE A 171 -0.27 14.31 18.24
C ILE A 171 -0.21 15.72 17.62
N TRP A 172 -0.54 15.86 16.34
CA TRP A 172 -0.58 17.15 15.67
C TRP A 172 -1.58 18.14 16.30
N LYS A 173 -2.78 17.65 16.66
CA LYS A 173 -3.80 18.47 17.34
C LYS A 173 -3.29 19.07 18.65
N THR A 174 -2.49 18.33 19.44
CA THR A 174 -1.90 18.87 20.68
C THR A 174 -0.87 19.98 20.44
N LEU A 175 -0.25 20.00 19.26
CA LEU A 175 0.82 20.95 18.95
C LEU A 175 0.28 22.27 18.41
N ASN A 176 -0.91 22.30 17.83
CA ASN A 176 -1.41 23.41 17.00
C ASN A 176 -1.88 24.66 17.78
N SER A 177 -1.27 24.95 18.93
CA SER A 177 -1.84 25.87 19.92
C SER A 177 -1.38 27.33 19.83
N ASN A 178 -0.53 27.74 18.89
CA ASN A 178 -0.06 29.14 18.80
C ASN A 178 0.25 29.58 17.36
N ASP A 179 -0.44 30.62 16.90
CA ASP A 179 -0.20 31.37 15.65
C ASP A 179 1.00 32.31 15.82
N ILE A 180 2.20 31.75 15.81
CA ILE A 180 3.43 32.56 15.75
C ILE A 180 3.83 32.67 14.28
N ILE A 181 3.81 33.90 13.75
CA ILE A 181 4.10 34.22 12.34
C ILE A 181 5.52 33.76 11.93
N PHE A 182 6.47 33.76 12.88
CA PHE A 182 7.84 33.30 12.67
C PHE A 182 8.09 31.98 13.39
N LYS A 183 8.50 30.97 12.61
CA LYS A 183 8.89 29.67 13.15
C LYS A 183 10.32 29.73 13.69
N THR A 184 10.50 29.33 14.94
CA THR A 184 11.82 29.16 15.55
C THR A 184 12.53 27.95 14.92
N THR A 185 13.82 28.08 14.58
CA THR A 185 14.66 26.99 14.04
C THR A 185 15.09 25.98 15.13
N SER A 186 14.66 26.17 16.37
CA SER A 186 14.98 25.25 17.47
C SER A 186 14.24 23.91 17.32
N ALA A 187 14.78 22.86 17.94
CA ALA A 187 14.15 21.55 18.00
C ALA A 187 12.87 21.63 18.85
N THR A 188 11.76 21.97 18.20
CA THR A 188 10.41 21.95 18.79
C THR A 188 9.69 20.68 18.38
N ARG A 189 8.70 20.23 19.18
CA ARG A 189 7.84 19.09 18.81
C ARG A 189 7.18 19.28 17.44
N LYS A 190 6.77 20.53 17.12
CA LYS A 190 6.25 20.90 15.79
C LYS A 190 7.25 20.62 14.68
N ASN A 191 8.48 21.10 14.83
CA ASN A 191 9.51 20.92 13.80
C ASN A 191 9.86 19.45 13.61
N VAL A 192 9.92 18.67 14.69
CA VAL A 192 10.15 17.21 14.61
C VAL A 192 9.05 16.52 13.79
N VAL A 193 7.77 16.81 14.04
CA VAL A 193 6.66 16.23 13.26
C VAL A 193 6.71 16.70 11.80
N ILE A 194 7.01 17.98 11.54
CA ILE A 194 7.16 18.51 10.18
C ILE A 194 8.30 17.78 9.44
N CYS A 195 9.46 17.64 10.06
CA CYS A 195 10.60 16.91 9.49
C CYS A 195 10.24 15.46 9.18
N PHE A 196 9.53 14.77 10.09
CA PHE A 196 9.06 13.42 9.87
C PHE A 196 8.11 13.32 8.67
N ILE A 197 7.14 14.23 8.53
CA ILE A 197 6.23 14.26 7.37
C ILE A 197 7.01 14.50 6.07
N LEU A 198 7.97 15.42 6.07
CA LEU A 198 8.83 15.67 4.89
C LEU A 198 9.64 14.42 4.51
N GLN A 199 10.15 13.68 5.50
CA GLN A 199 10.87 12.42 5.27
C GLN A 199 9.96 11.33 4.72
N LEU A 200 8.71 11.23 5.20
CA LEU A 200 7.73 10.28 4.67
C LEU A 200 7.42 10.54 3.19
N ILE A 201 7.23 11.80 2.81
CA ILE A 201 6.94 12.18 1.41
C ILE A 201 8.12 11.82 0.50
N GLY A 202 9.35 12.01 0.96
CA GLY A 202 10.54 11.89 0.13
C GLY A 202 10.89 10.48 -0.35
N ASN A 203 10.31 9.41 0.21
CA ASN A 203 10.82 8.06 -0.02
C ASN A 203 9.93 7.17 -0.89
N HIS A 204 8.70 6.86 -0.47
CA HIS A 204 7.84 5.92 -1.20
C HIS A 204 6.79 6.63 -2.07
N LEU A 205 6.39 7.85 -1.68
CA LEU A 205 5.32 8.59 -2.35
C LEU A 205 5.78 9.29 -3.64
N ILE A 206 7.08 9.47 -3.85
CA ILE A 206 7.61 10.10 -5.08
C ILE A 206 7.30 9.29 -6.35
N TYR A 207 6.95 8.01 -6.20
CA TYR A 207 6.64 7.11 -7.32
C TYR A 207 5.13 6.92 -7.53
N LEU A 208 4.29 7.52 -6.69
CA LEU A 208 2.84 7.41 -6.77
C LEU A 208 2.30 8.66 -7.47
N ASP A 209 1.68 8.51 -8.63
CA ASP A 209 1.09 9.62 -9.36
C ASP A 209 -0.09 10.21 -8.56
N VAL A 210 -0.06 11.54 -8.41
CA VAL A 210 -1.06 12.33 -7.69
C VAL A 210 -2.24 12.68 -8.62
N GLN A 211 -2.17 12.36 -9.92
CA GLN A 211 -3.23 12.66 -10.88
C GLN A 211 -4.23 11.52 -11.00
N HIS A 212 -5.23 11.51 -10.11
CA HIS A 212 -6.46 10.76 -10.38
C HIS A 212 -7.21 11.43 -11.54
N LYS A 213 -6.93 11.00 -12.78
CA LYS A 213 -7.87 11.22 -13.88
C LYS A 213 -9.05 10.29 -13.63
N PRO A 214 -10.27 10.79 -13.35
CA PRO A 214 -11.43 9.93 -13.23
C PRO A 214 -11.55 9.13 -14.52
N CYS A 215 -11.70 7.82 -14.40
CA CYS A 215 -11.93 6.94 -15.54
C CYS A 215 -13.10 7.50 -16.34
N LYS A 216 -12.82 7.99 -17.56
CA LYS A 216 -13.89 8.43 -18.46
C LYS A 216 -14.64 7.16 -18.85
N THR A 217 -15.80 6.97 -18.24
CA THR A 217 -16.78 6.03 -18.77
C THR A 217 -17.29 6.66 -20.06
N THR A 218 -17.10 5.97 -21.18
CA THR A 218 -17.87 6.29 -22.37
C THR A 218 -19.35 6.05 -22.06
N ASP A 219 -20.27 6.71 -22.78
CA ASP A 219 -21.74 6.64 -22.56
C ASP A 219 -22.34 5.21 -22.63
N ALA A 220 -21.51 4.19 -22.84
CA ALA A 220 -21.84 2.76 -22.83
C ALA A 220 -21.33 1.98 -21.60
N GLY A 221 -20.71 2.64 -20.62
CA GLY A 221 -20.26 1.99 -19.37
C GLY A 221 -19.04 1.07 -19.50
N VAL A 222 -18.23 1.23 -20.55
CA VAL A 222 -17.00 0.45 -20.77
C VAL A 222 -15.78 1.35 -20.55
N PRO A 223 -14.75 0.90 -19.80
CA PRO A 223 -13.48 1.61 -19.66
C PRO A 223 -12.79 1.77 -21.03
N GLU A 224 -12.32 2.97 -21.38
CA GLU A 224 -11.64 3.24 -22.68
C GLU A 224 -10.43 2.31 -22.92
N ASP A 225 -9.75 1.86 -21.85
CA ASP A 225 -8.58 1.00 -21.92
C ASP A 225 -8.92 -0.42 -22.46
N ASP A 226 -10.16 -0.91 -22.25
CA ASP A 226 -10.65 -2.19 -22.81
C ASP A 226 -10.99 -2.09 -24.31
N VAL A 227 -11.33 -0.88 -24.78
CA VAL A 227 -11.72 -0.65 -26.18
C VAL A 227 -10.50 -0.76 -27.11
N VAL A 228 -9.33 -0.31 -26.64
CA VAL A 228 -8.08 -0.39 -27.42
C VAL A 228 -7.62 -1.84 -27.59
N TYR A 229 -7.75 -2.66 -26.54
CA TYR A 229 -7.38 -4.08 -26.62
C TYR A 229 -8.33 -4.85 -27.54
N ASN A 230 -9.63 -4.55 -27.50
CA ASN A 230 -10.62 -5.24 -28.34
C ASN A 230 -10.60 -4.76 -29.81
N GLN A 231 -10.13 -3.55 -30.11
CA GLN A 231 -9.92 -3.08 -31.49
C GLN A 231 -8.76 -3.79 -32.21
N SER A 232 -7.83 -4.42 -31.47
CA SER A 232 -6.77 -5.25 -32.05
C SER A 232 -7.28 -6.61 -32.55
N MET A 233 -8.50 -7.00 -32.16
CA MET A 233 -9.24 -8.14 -32.71
C MET A 233 -10.25 -7.62 -33.75
N GLY A 234 -9.88 -7.74 -35.04
CA GLY A 234 -10.71 -7.26 -36.15
C GLY A 234 -12.15 -7.82 -36.17
N PRO A 235 -13.07 -7.17 -36.90
CA PRO A 235 -14.50 -7.45 -36.84
C PRO A 235 -14.84 -8.75 -37.58
N ALA A 236 -14.78 -9.88 -36.88
CA ALA A 236 -15.20 -11.18 -37.42
C ALA A 236 -15.79 -12.13 -36.35
N GLY A 237 -16.41 -11.59 -35.30
CA GLY A 237 -16.82 -12.40 -34.14
C GLY A 237 -18.29 -12.34 -33.71
N ALA A 238 -19.15 -11.52 -34.32
CA ALA A 238 -20.51 -11.33 -33.80
C ALA A 238 -21.58 -11.35 -34.91
N ALA A 239 -22.10 -12.55 -35.21
CA ALA A 239 -23.43 -12.72 -35.80
C ALA A 239 -24.04 -14.07 -35.38
N THR A 240 -24.90 -14.01 -34.37
CA THR A 240 -26.16 -14.73 -34.17
C THR A 240 -26.18 -16.28 -34.18
N LEU A 241 -26.35 -16.84 -32.98
CA LEU A 241 -27.01 -18.12 -32.72
C LEU A 241 -28.46 -18.12 -33.25
N ASP A 242 -28.86 -19.15 -34.01
CA ASP A 242 -30.26 -19.60 -34.11
C ASP A 242 -30.35 -21.12 -33.90
N LYS A 243 -31.35 -21.55 -33.10
CA LYS A 243 -31.54 -22.88 -32.54
C LYS A 243 -32.61 -23.65 -33.32
N ARG A 244 -32.24 -24.61 -34.17
CA ARG A 244 -33.08 -25.78 -34.55
C ARG A 244 -32.22 -27.02 -34.80
N ARG A 245 -32.40 -28.06 -33.98
CA ARG A 245 -31.82 -29.43 -34.09
C ARG A 245 -32.65 -30.28 -35.08
N PRO A 246 -32.33 -31.58 -35.34
CA PRO A 246 -31.04 -32.27 -35.54
C PRO A 246 -31.04 -33.14 -36.84
N ASP A 247 -29.92 -33.80 -37.13
CA ASP A 247 -29.73 -34.92 -38.09
C ASP A 247 -29.59 -34.60 -39.59
N ILE A 248 -28.73 -35.41 -40.25
CA ILE A 248 -28.40 -35.54 -41.70
C ILE A 248 -27.08 -34.83 -42.07
N ARG A 249 -25.94 -35.52 -41.94
CA ARG A 249 -25.25 -36.37 -42.93
C ARG A 249 -24.54 -35.58 -44.04
N ASP A 250 -23.21 -35.71 -44.01
CA ASP A 250 -22.29 -35.93 -45.13
C ASP A 250 -22.79 -35.53 -46.52
N GLU A 251 -22.34 -34.39 -47.05
CA GLU A 251 -21.84 -34.29 -48.43
C GLU A 251 -20.73 -33.23 -48.49
N LEU A 252 -19.50 -33.68 -48.71
CA LEU A 252 -18.33 -32.87 -49.01
C LEU A 252 -18.52 -32.16 -50.36
N GLY A 253 -19.07 -30.94 -50.34
CA GLY A 253 -19.04 -30.02 -51.46
C GLY A 253 -17.81 -29.12 -51.38
N TYR A 254 -16.76 -29.43 -52.16
CA TYR A 254 -15.62 -28.52 -52.34
C TYR A 254 -16.10 -27.29 -53.14
N ILE A 255 -16.39 -26.18 -52.44
CA ILE A 255 -16.65 -24.89 -53.10
C ILE A 255 -15.28 -24.23 -53.31
N ALA A 256 -14.85 -24.15 -54.56
CA ALA A 256 -13.64 -23.40 -54.92
C ALA A 256 -13.77 -21.93 -54.49
N PRO A 257 -12.77 -21.34 -53.82
CA PRO A 257 -12.81 -19.93 -53.45
C PRO A 257 -12.98 -19.05 -54.69
N PRO A 258 -13.82 -18.01 -54.66
CA PRO A 258 -13.92 -17.06 -55.76
C PRO A 258 -12.55 -16.38 -55.95
N ASN A 259 -12.07 -16.33 -57.19
CA ASN A 259 -10.80 -15.69 -57.59
C ASN A 259 -10.67 -14.28 -57.00
N ARG A 260 -10.04 -14.16 -55.83
CA ARG A 260 -9.56 -12.87 -55.32
C ARG A 260 -8.22 -12.60 -55.99
N LYS A 261 -8.22 -11.60 -56.87
CA LYS A 261 -6.98 -10.99 -57.36
C LYS A 261 -6.13 -10.63 -56.15
N LEU A 262 -4.89 -11.12 -56.11
CA LEU A 262 -3.89 -10.71 -55.12
C LEU A 262 -3.66 -9.20 -55.26
N PRO A 263 -3.49 -8.46 -54.15
CA PRO A 263 -2.98 -7.10 -54.23
C PRO A 263 -1.56 -7.11 -54.82
N PRO A 264 -1.16 -6.07 -55.58
CA PRO A 264 0.16 -6.03 -56.20
C PRO A 264 1.25 -6.01 -55.14
N VAL A 265 2.26 -6.87 -55.30
CA VAL A 265 3.48 -6.85 -54.47
C VAL A 265 4.29 -5.61 -54.85
N PRO A 266 4.66 -4.74 -53.90
CA PRO A 266 5.56 -3.63 -54.20
C PRO A 266 6.94 -4.16 -54.60
N GLY A 267 7.38 -3.90 -55.84
CA GLY A 267 8.80 -4.01 -56.20
C GLY A 267 9.21 -4.95 -57.35
N SER A 268 8.34 -5.43 -58.23
CA SER A 268 8.78 -6.16 -59.44
C SER A 268 8.09 -5.69 -60.73
N ASN A 269 8.78 -4.82 -61.47
CA ASN A 269 8.47 -4.55 -62.88
C ASN A 269 9.20 -5.58 -63.75
N TYR A 270 8.53 -6.69 -64.08
CA TYR A 270 8.91 -7.49 -65.24
C TYR A 270 7.70 -7.68 -66.15
N ASN A 271 7.82 -7.06 -67.32
CA ASN A 271 6.91 -7.16 -68.46
C ASN A 271 7.02 -8.55 -69.08
N THR A 272 5.89 -9.25 -69.22
CA THR A 272 5.74 -10.32 -70.21
C THR A 272 5.00 -9.77 -71.43
N CYS A 273 5.77 -9.67 -72.51
CA CYS A 273 5.40 -9.67 -73.93
C CYS A 273 3.92 -9.49 -74.31
N ASP A 274 3.57 -8.32 -74.84
CA ASP A 274 2.75 -8.20 -76.05
C ASP A 274 3.21 -6.97 -76.86
N ARG A 275 4.05 -7.16 -77.89
CA ARG A 275 3.71 -7.32 -79.31
C ARG A 275 3.02 -6.09 -79.95
N VAL A 276 3.85 -5.38 -80.73
CA VAL A 276 3.56 -4.58 -81.95
C VAL A 276 2.91 -3.19 -81.79
N LYS A 277 3.68 -2.11 -82.04
CA LYS A 277 3.79 -1.45 -83.36
C LYS A 277 4.90 -0.38 -83.38
N ARG A 278 5.62 -0.40 -84.50
CA ARG A 278 6.78 0.42 -84.88
C ARG A 278 6.37 1.88 -85.09
N GLY A 279 7.25 2.81 -84.77
CA GLY A 279 7.12 4.21 -85.17
C GLY A 279 8.16 5.13 -84.52
N THR A 280 9.35 5.18 -85.11
CA THR A 280 10.41 6.22 -85.06
C THR A 280 9.84 7.63 -84.80
N VAL A 281 10.44 8.53 -84.00
CA VAL A 281 11.45 9.55 -84.42
C VAL A 281 12.09 10.27 -83.19
N ILE A 282 13.36 10.63 -83.42
CA ILE A 282 14.43 11.33 -82.68
C ILE A 282 14.10 12.77 -82.21
N SER A 283 14.65 13.23 -81.07
CA SER A 283 15.56 14.41 -80.97
C SER A 283 15.65 15.13 -79.59
N LYS A 284 16.86 15.06 -79.03
CA LYS A 284 17.69 16.09 -78.32
C LYS A 284 17.15 16.90 -77.12
N TYR A 285 17.89 16.74 -76.02
CA TYR A 285 18.12 17.72 -74.94
C TYR A 285 18.76 19.02 -75.45
N ARG A 286 18.34 20.15 -74.87
CA ARG A 286 19.19 21.34 -74.69
C ARG A 286 18.90 21.96 -73.33
N MET A 287 19.94 21.96 -72.49
CA MET A 287 20.03 22.70 -71.23
C MET A 287 19.91 24.21 -71.48
N GLY A 288 19.24 24.88 -70.55
CA GLY A 288 19.33 26.31 -70.25
C GLY A 288 19.24 26.47 -68.75
#